data_AF-A0A822HTD2-F1
#
_entry.id   AF-A0A822HTD2-F1
#
_cell.length_a   1.000
_cell.length_b   1.000
_cell.length_c   1.000
_cell.angle_alpha   90.00
_cell.angle_beta   90.00
_cell.angle_gamma   90.00
#
_symmetry.space_group_name_H-M   'P 1'
#
loop_
_entity.id
_entity.type
_entity.pdbx_description
1 polymer ?
#
loop_
_entity_poly.entity_id
_entity_poly.type
_entity_poly.pdbx_seq_one_letter_code
_entity_poly.pdbx_strand_id
1 'polypeptide(L)'
;SYFVSWVNSSNRRALPPAGRILTRLTSKDLGPFIERGITRYRSDYRDTDVFIFREILNTIVRCDRVLTTPGGSLLLAGRSGVGRRTAIGIVASMNNMKLFSPKVSRSYGIK
;
A
#
# COMPACT_ATOMS: atom_id res chain seq x y z
N SER A 1 3.50 -2.97 18.21
CA SER A 1 4.62 -3.15 17.27
C SER A 1 4.07 -3.45 15.88
N TYR A 2 4.65 -2.86 14.85
CA TYR A 2 4.25 -3.03 13.45
C TYR A 2 5.31 -3.83 12.70
N PHE A 3 4.96 -4.48 11.59
CA PHE A 3 5.93 -5.22 10.78
C PHE A 3 5.71 -4.91 9.32
N VAL A 4 6.75 -4.44 8.65
CA VAL A 4 6.68 -3.89 7.30
C VAL A 4 7.87 -4.35 6.46
N SER A 5 7.67 -4.45 5.16
CA SER A 5 8.63 -5.02 4.20
C SER A 5 9.55 -3.97 3.55
N TRP A 6 9.11 -2.71 3.48
CA TRP A 6 9.80 -1.64 2.74
C TRP A 6 11.04 -1.07 3.43
N VAL A 7 11.31 -1.42 4.69
CA VAL A 7 12.47 -0.91 5.44
C VAL A 7 13.79 -1.37 4.83
N ASN A 8 13.86 -2.63 4.39
CA ASN A 8 15.04 -3.24 3.79
C ASN A 8 14.82 -3.60 2.31
N SER A 9 13.85 -2.97 1.67
CA SER A 9 13.51 -3.27 0.28
C SER A 9 14.60 -2.72 -0.66
N SER A 10 15.67 -3.49 -0.85
CA SER A 10 16.49 -3.39 -2.06
C SER A 10 15.56 -3.55 -3.27
N ASN A 11 15.75 -2.71 -4.30
CA ASN A 11 14.86 -2.53 -5.46
C ASN A 11 14.77 -3.79 -6.36
N ARG A 12 14.34 -4.92 -5.79
CA ARG A 12 14.22 -6.21 -6.45
C ARG A 12 12.86 -6.29 -7.08
N ARG A 13 12.87 -6.35 -8.42
CA ARG A 13 11.69 -6.49 -9.28
C ARG A 13 11.01 -7.87 -9.12
N ALA A 14 11.76 -8.86 -8.64
CA ALA A 14 11.27 -10.20 -8.31
C ALA A 14 11.15 -10.38 -6.79
N LEU A 15 10.00 -10.87 -6.34
CA LEU A 15 9.78 -11.27 -4.95
C LEU A 15 10.48 -12.61 -4.68
N PRO A 16 11.13 -12.79 -3.51
CA PRO A 16 11.58 -14.10 -3.08
C PRO A 16 10.41 -15.10 -2.99
N PRO A 17 10.65 -16.42 -3.10
CA PRO A 17 9.59 -17.43 -3.03
C PRO A 17 8.80 -17.40 -1.71
N ALA A 18 9.43 -16.95 -0.62
CA ALA A 18 8.78 -16.77 0.70
C ALA A 18 8.22 -15.36 0.94
N GLY A 19 8.28 -14.46 -0.06
CA GLY A 19 7.94 -13.04 0.10
C GLY A 19 9.09 -12.19 0.65
N ARG A 20 8.85 -10.88 0.82
CA ARG A 20 9.85 -9.96 1.39
C ARG A 20 9.99 -10.15 2.90
N ILE A 21 11.21 -9.94 3.39
CA ILE A 21 11.51 -9.96 4.83
C ILE A 21 10.79 -8.80 5.51
N LEU A 22 10.11 -9.09 6.61
CA LEU A 22 9.42 -8.08 7.42
C LEU A 22 10.31 -7.60 8.56
N THR A 23 10.46 -6.29 8.68
CA THR A 23 11.17 -5.65 9.78
C THR A 23 10.18 -5.17 10.84
N ARG A 24 10.45 -5.49 12.11
CA ARG A 24 9.66 -4.99 13.25
C ARG A 24 9.98 -3.52 13.49
N LEU A 25 8.95 -2.67 13.50
CA LEU A 25 9.04 -1.24 13.82
C LEU A 25 8.18 -0.87 15.03
N THR A 26 8.63 0.15 15.75
CA THR A 26 7.83 0.83 16.78
C THR A 26 6.86 1.81 16.13
N SER A 27 5.84 2.26 16.86
CA SER A 27 4.91 3.30 16.37
C SER A 27 5.62 4.60 16.00
N LYS A 28 6.64 5.00 16.78
CA LYS A 28 7.45 6.21 16.54
C LYS A 28 8.24 6.12 15.24
N ASP A 29 8.86 4.97 14.99
CA ASP A 29 9.71 4.75 13.81
C ASP A 29 8.89 4.65 12.52
N LEU A 30 7.61 4.30 12.61
CA LEU A 30 6.72 4.11 11.47
C LEU A 30 6.35 5.45 10.78
N GLY A 31 6.17 6.52 11.56
CA GLY A 31 5.78 7.86 11.09
C GLY A 31 6.58 8.33 9.86
N PRO A 32 7.91 8.45 9.94
CA PRO A 32 8.71 8.96 8.83
C PRO A 32 8.67 8.07 7.56
N PHE A 33 8.49 6.76 7.69
CA PHE A 33 8.31 5.90 6.50
C PHE A 33 6.99 6.18 5.79
N ILE A 34 5.93 6.42 6.56
CA ILE A 34 4.61 6.66 6.00
C ILE A 34 4.55 8.05 5.38
N GLU A 35 5.15 9.07 6.00
CA GLU A 35 5.27 10.40 5.40
C GLU A 35 5.97 10.34 4.03
N ARG A 36 7.09 9.61 3.94
CA ARG A 36 7.76 9.35 2.65
C ARG A 36 6.84 8.65 1.65
N GLY A 37 6.09 7.64 2.11
CA GLY A 37 5.11 6.94 1.29
C GLY A 37 4.00 7.85 0.76
N ILE A 38 3.49 8.77 1.59
CA ILE A 38 2.48 9.76 1.19
C ILE A 38 3.06 10.73 0.17
N THR A 39 4.25 11.28 0.41
CA THR A 39 4.89 12.22 -0.52
C THR A 39 5.05 11.59 -1.90
N ARG A 40 5.45 10.33 -1.96
CA ARG A 40 5.54 9.58 -3.21
C ARG A 40 4.16 9.34 -3.85
N TYR A 41 3.19 8.92 -3.05
CA TYR A 41 1.82 8.71 -3.52
C TYR A 41 1.17 9.98 -4.08
N ARG A 42 1.38 11.14 -3.44
CA ARG A 42 0.89 12.45 -3.90
C ARG A 42 1.49 12.81 -5.27
N SER A 43 2.78 12.53 -5.46
CA SER A 43 3.44 12.74 -6.75
C SER A 43 2.84 11.88 -7.87
N ASP A 44 2.42 10.64 -7.57
CA ASP A 44 1.91 9.70 -8.57
C ASP A 44 0.42 9.97 -8.93
N TYR A 45 -0.41 10.38 -7.97
CA TYR A 45 -1.89 10.37 -8.11
C TYR A 45 -2.57 11.75 -8.03
N ARG A 46 -1.79 12.85 -8.10
CA ARG A 46 -2.19 14.25 -7.83
C ARG A 46 -2.45 14.52 -6.34
N ASP A 47 -2.16 15.77 -5.98
CA ASP A 47 -2.05 16.34 -4.64
C ASP A 47 -3.31 16.15 -3.76
N THR A 48 -3.51 14.91 -3.30
CA THR A 48 -4.65 14.54 -2.47
C THR A 48 -4.27 14.73 -1.02
N ASP A 49 -5.12 15.43 -0.27
CA ASP A 49 -5.00 15.52 1.18
C ASP A 49 -5.32 14.17 1.81
N VAL A 50 -4.27 13.49 2.26
CA VAL A 50 -4.36 12.22 2.99
C VAL A 50 -4.26 12.51 4.48
N PHE A 51 -5.34 12.24 5.21
CA PHE A 51 -5.33 12.24 6.67
C PHE A 51 -4.89 10.89 7.21
N ILE A 52 -3.94 10.88 8.14
CA ILE A 52 -3.50 9.67 8.83
C ILE A 52 -4.21 9.56 10.17
N PHE A 53 -4.86 8.42 10.37
CA PHE A 53 -5.37 7.97 11.65
C PHE A 53 -5.04 6.48 11.85
N ARG A 54 -5.22 5.99 13.07
CA ARG A 54 -4.72 4.69 13.51
C ARG A 54 -5.25 3.52 12.67
N GLU A 55 -6.48 3.58 12.22
CA GLU A 55 -7.12 2.57 11.40
C GLU A 55 -6.48 2.48 10.00
N ILE A 56 -6.13 3.62 9.39
CA ILE A 56 -5.39 3.63 8.12
C ILE A 56 -3.99 3.05 8.32
N LEU A 57 -3.29 3.40 9.41
CA LEU A 57 -1.98 2.83 9.74
C LEU A 57 -2.03 1.29 9.82
N ASN A 58 -3.02 0.76 10.54
CA ASN A 58 -3.23 -0.68 10.65
C ASN A 58 -3.53 -1.31 9.28
N THR A 59 -4.31 -0.63 8.44
CA THR A 59 -4.65 -1.10 7.10
C THR A 59 -3.42 -1.14 6.18
N ILE A 60 -2.59 -0.10 6.20
CA ILE A 60 -1.33 -0.02 5.44
C ILE A 60 -0.43 -1.20 5.79
N VAL A 61 -0.21 -1.46 7.08
CA VAL A 61 0.65 -2.55 7.55
C VAL A 61 0.10 -3.93 7.17
N ARG A 62 -1.23 -4.11 7.21
CA ARG A 62 -1.87 -5.36 6.78
C ARG A 62 -1.77 -5.58 5.27
N CYS A 63 -2.03 -4.53 4.49
CA CYS A 63 -1.93 -4.58 3.02
C CYS A 63 -0.49 -4.88 2.58
N ASP A 64 0.50 -4.27 3.22
CA ASP A 64 1.91 -4.51 2.89
C ASP A 64 2.30 -5.98 2.96
N ARG A 65 1.97 -6.64 4.08
CA ARG A 65 2.30 -8.06 4.30
C ARG A 65 1.70 -8.96 3.23
N VAL A 66 0.44 -8.70 2.84
CA VAL A 66 -0.24 -9.50 1.83
C VAL A 66 0.36 -9.24 0.44
N LEU A 67 0.55 -7.97 0.07
CA LEU A 67 1.04 -7.61 -1.28
C LEU A 67 2.51 -7.92 -1.52
N THR A 68 3.29 -8.11 -0.45
CA THR A 68 4.71 -8.50 -0.54
C THR A 68 4.94 -10.00 -0.50
N THR A 69 3.86 -10.77 -0.41
CA THR A 69 3.85 -12.22 -0.64
C THR A 69 3.61 -12.48 -2.13
N PRO A 70 4.38 -13.36 -2.79
CA PRO A 70 4.15 -13.68 -4.19
C PRO A 70 2.74 -14.25 -4.39
N GLY A 71 1.97 -13.69 -5.34
CA GLY A 71 0.58 -14.08 -5.61
C GLY A 71 -0.44 -13.63 -4.55
N GLY A 72 -0.03 -12.81 -3.59
CA GLY A 72 -0.92 -12.31 -2.53
C GLY A 72 -2.04 -11.43 -3.07
N SER A 73 -3.29 -11.79 -2.74
CA SER A 73 -4.50 -11.03 -3.08
C SER A 73 -5.27 -10.68 -1.82
N LEU A 74 -5.99 -9.55 -1.83
CA LEU A 74 -6.72 -9.06 -0.67
C LEU A 74 -8.12 -8.60 -1.05
N LEU A 75 -9.08 -8.87 -0.17
CA LEU A 75 -10.45 -8.35 -0.22
C LEU A 75 -10.59 -7.26 0.86
N LEU A 76 -10.87 -6.03 0.45
CA LEU A 76 -11.12 -4.94 1.40
C LEU A 76 -12.62 -4.75 1.62
N ALA A 77 -13.20 -5.48 2.57
CA ALA A 77 -14.58 -5.27 3.01
C ALA A 77 -14.65 -4.19 4.10
N GLY A 78 -15.71 -3.37 4.09
CA GLY A 78 -15.92 -2.34 5.11
C GLY A 78 -16.78 -1.16 4.65
N ARG A 79 -16.98 -0.20 5.56
CA ARG A 79 -17.73 1.04 5.30
C ARG A 79 -17.06 1.91 4.24
N SER A 80 -17.86 2.64 3.46
CA SER A 80 -17.33 3.61 2.50
C SER A 80 -16.62 4.76 3.23
N GLY A 81 -15.65 5.40 2.56
CA GLY A 81 -14.96 6.60 3.09
C GLY A 81 -13.75 6.36 4.01
N VAL A 82 -13.49 5.13 4.46
CA VAL A 82 -12.38 4.82 5.40
C VAL A 82 -10.96 4.88 4.79
N GLY A 83 -10.81 5.34 3.55
CA GLY A 83 -9.49 5.49 2.91
C GLY A 83 -8.84 4.19 2.39
N ARG A 84 -9.60 3.11 2.18
CA ARG A 84 -9.11 1.81 1.65
C ARG A 84 -8.26 1.96 0.38
N ARG A 85 -8.78 2.70 -0.61
CA ARG A 85 -8.09 2.94 -1.88
C ARG A 85 -6.78 3.71 -1.67
N THR A 86 -6.82 4.72 -0.83
CA THR A 86 -5.65 5.54 -0.46
C THR A 86 -4.58 4.70 0.22
N ALA A 87 -4.96 3.83 1.17
CA ALA A 87 -4.04 2.93 1.85
C ALA A 87 -3.34 1.96 0.87
N ILE A 88 -4.07 1.37 -0.09
CA ILE A 88 -3.46 0.53 -1.14
C ILE A 88 -2.50 1.35 -1.99
N GLY A 89 -2.91 2.56 -2.41
CA GLY A 89 -2.07 3.45 -3.23
C GLY A 89 -0.74 3.77 -2.55
N ILE A 90 -0.77 4.12 -1.27
CA ILE A 90 0.42 4.39 -0.47
C ILE A 90 1.34 3.17 -0.39
N VAL A 91 0.79 1.98 -0.10
CA VAL A 91 1.56 0.72 -0.06
C VAL A 91 2.16 0.38 -1.43
N ALA A 92 1.40 0.62 -2.51
CA ALA A 92 1.87 0.41 -3.88
C ALA A 92 3.02 1.34 -4.23
N SER A 93 2.91 2.64 -3.94
CA SER A 93 3.99 3.61 -4.17
C SER A 93 5.22 3.29 -3.32
N MET A 94 5.07 2.84 -2.07
CA MET A 94 6.19 2.41 -1.22
C MET A 94 6.90 1.15 -1.75
N ASN A 95 6.16 0.19 -2.29
CA ASN A 95 6.71 -1.06 -2.82
C ASN A 95 7.08 -0.99 -4.32
N ASN A 96 6.95 0.19 -4.94
CA ASN A 96 7.17 0.42 -6.37
C ASN A 96 6.31 -0.49 -7.27
N MET A 97 5.06 -0.73 -6.86
CA MET A 97 4.08 -1.53 -7.58
C MET A 97 3.23 -0.65 -8.50
N LYS A 98 2.90 -1.15 -9.69
CA LYS A 98 1.99 -0.47 -10.61
C LYS A 98 0.54 -0.75 -10.23
N LEU A 99 -0.21 0.27 -9.82
CA LEU A 99 -1.62 0.15 -9.51
C LEU A 99 -2.47 0.50 -10.75
N PHE A 100 -3.30 -0.45 -11.16
CA PHE A 100 -4.20 -0.31 -12.30
C PHE A 100 -5.65 -0.39 -11.81
N SER A 101 -6.47 0.58 -12.21
CA SER A 101 -7.90 0.60 -11.97
C SER A 101 -8.61 0.80 -13.30
N PRO A 102 -9.29 -0.22 -13.85
CA PRO A 102 -10.01 -0.08 -15.10
C PRO A 102 -11.11 1.00 -14.94
N LYS A 103 -11.17 1.92 -15.90
CA LYS A 103 -12.21 2.96 -15.92
C LYS A 103 -13.46 2.37 -16.57
N VAL A 104 -14.55 2.37 -15.81
CA VAL A 104 -15.87 1.98 -16.33
C VAL A 104 -16.42 3.15 -17.16
N SER A 105 -16.86 2.87 -18.38
CA SER A 105 -17.48 3.84 -19.30
C SER A 105 -18.81 3.30 -19.83
N ARG A 106 -19.53 4.08 -20.65
CA ARG A 106 -20.79 3.64 -21.27
C ARG A 106 -20.65 2.40 -22.17
N SER A 107 -19.44 2.11 -22.66
CA SER A 107 -19.13 0.91 -23.44
C SER A 107 -18.64 -0.26 -22.59
N TYR A 108 -19.07 -0.33 -21.32
CA TYR A 108 -18.77 -1.47 -20.45
C TYR A 108 -19.44 -2.74 -20.99
N GLY A 109 -18.62 -3.69 -21.41
CA GLY A 109 -19.03 -4.98 -21.95
C GLY A 109 -17.84 -5.92 -22.05
N ILE A 110 -18.11 -7.20 -22.26
CA ILE A 110 -17.07 -8.20 -22.54
C ILE A 110 -16.61 -7.96 -23.99
N LYS A 111 -15.33 -7.62 -24.15
CA LYS A 111 -14.67 -7.56 -25.46
C LYS A 111 -13.90 -8.84 -25.71
#